data_AF-A0AAV4I4Z4-F1
#
_entry.id   AF-A0AAV4I4Z4-F1
#
_cell.length_a   1.000
_cell.length_b   1.000
_cell.length_c   1.000
_cell.angle_alpha   90.00
_cell.angle_beta   90.00
_cell.angle_gamma   90.00
#
_symmetry.space_group_name_H-M   'P 1'
#
loop_
_entity.id
_entity.type
_entity.pdbx_description
1 polymer ?
#
loop_
_entity_poly.entity_id
_entity_poly.type
_entity_poly.pdbx_seq_one_letter_code
_entity_poly.pdbx_strand_id
1 'polypeptide(L)'
;MPRKNLDDLAMDAFDSSSDDDAPEEISVTSSRQERVAQLKSIRKADQEKKEEEKERRRRRNEMFHMQKERKLQELSKRRLPQDVLEGIPAKSSKITAKAEEKSQSNEENNSDVPEEAKDKEAGVKSDESAGEDEGFDEAPSDFIPLGSTNLAVVTENQVSKMRVNSVQKALNFRESRLYNHKLIPRQTTQQRRARAAKKRANRR
;
A
#
# COMPACT_ATOMS: atom_id res chain seq x y z
N MET A 1 1.50 93.93 8.93
CA MET A 1 2.10 93.05 9.96
C MET A 1 1.06 91.98 10.33
N PRO A 2 1.46 90.72 10.43
CA PRO A 2 0.61 89.54 10.24
C PRO A 2 -0.08 89.11 11.54
N ARG A 3 -1.24 88.45 11.43
CA ARG A 3 -1.63 87.43 12.42
C ARG A 3 -1.98 86.15 11.69
N LYS A 4 -1.28 85.11 12.16
CA LYS A 4 -1.18 83.78 11.60
C LYS A 4 -2.45 82.98 11.88
N ASN A 5 -2.76 82.14 10.92
CA ASN A 5 -3.56 80.92 10.99
C ASN A 5 -3.35 80.16 12.32
N LEU A 6 -4.44 79.60 12.85
CA LEU A 6 -4.63 78.16 13.06
C LEU A 6 -5.96 77.94 13.82
N ASP A 7 -6.60 76.83 13.47
CA ASP A 7 -7.70 76.13 14.17
C ASP A 7 -9.13 76.45 13.71
N ASP A 8 -9.60 75.63 12.76
CA ASP A 8 -10.84 74.83 12.82
C ASP A 8 -10.99 74.11 11.45
N LEU A 9 -10.38 72.95 11.22
CA LEU A 9 -10.95 71.62 11.51
C LEU A 9 -12.45 71.53 11.21
N ALA A 10 -12.82 71.39 9.92
CA ALA A 10 -14.04 70.67 9.55
C ALA A 10 -14.02 70.27 8.08
N MET A 11 -14.37 69.00 7.86
CA MET A 11 -14.78 68.40 6.58
C MET A 11 -13.64 68.02 5.64
N ASP A 12 -12.81 67.12 6.16
CA ASP A 12 -12.23 66.03 5.37
C ASP A 12 -13.40 65.34 4.65
N ALA A 13 -13.53 65.60 3.36
CA ALA A 13 -14.44 64.89 2.47
C ALA A 13 -13.84 63.49 2.23
N PHE A 14 -13.96 62.62 3.24
CA PHE A 14 -13.92 61.19 3.01
C PHE A 14 -15.21 60.82 2.29
N ASP A 15 -15.08 60.79 0.97
CA ASP A 15 -15.99 60.10 0.06
C ASP A 15 -16.34 58.73 0.67
N SER A 16 -17.64 58.53 0.90
CA SER A 16 -18.24 57.30 1.39
C SER A 16 -18.04 56.16 0.37
N SER A 17 -16.84 55.62 0.29
CA SER A 17 -16.61 54.26 -0.21
C SER A 17 -16.79 53.30 0.98
N SER A 18 -18.03 53.23 1.46
CA SER A 18 -18.49 52.15 2.34
C SER A 18 -18.67 50.91 1.47
N ASP A 19 -17.57 50.31 1.07
CA ASP A 19 -17.47 48.96 0.52
C ASP A 19 -17.62 47.93 1.65
N ASP A 20 -18.61 48.15 2.53
CA ASP A 20 -19.05 47.22 3.58
C ASP A 20 -20.05 46.25 2.97
N ASP A 21 -19.65 45.65 1.84
CA ASP A 21 -20.29 44.46 1.31
C ASP A 21 -19.92 43.33 2.27
N ALA A 22 -20.70 43.24 3.35
CA ALA A 22 -20.64 42.14 4.30
C ALA A 22 -20.60 40.83 3.48
N PRO A 23 -19.72 39.88 3.83
CA PRO A 23 -19.60 38.65 3.05
C PRO A 23 -20.99 38.04 2.92
N GLU A 24 -21.45 37.83 1.68
CA GLU A 24 -22.75 37.22 1.39
C GLU A 24 -22.95 36.06 2.35
N GLU A 25 -23.98 36.14 3.19
CA GLU A 25 -24.31 35.08 4.14
C GLU A 25 -24.37 33.78 3.34
N ILE A 26 -23.37 32.90 3.52
CA ILE A 26 -23.26 31.63 2.80
C ILE A 26 -24.52 30.85 3.17
N SER A 27 -25.55 30.95 2.33
CA SER A 27 -26.82 30.37 2.66
C SER A 27 -26.61 28.86 2.79
N VAL A 28 -27.22 28.26 3.79
CA VAL A 28 -27.12 26.79 4.01
C VAL A 28 -27.49 26.02 2.73
N THR A 29 -28.26 26.64 1.83
CA THR A 29 -28.61 26.10 0.52
C THR A 29 -27.45 26.09 -0.49
N SER A 30 -26.61 27.12 -0.56
CA SER A 30 -25.44 27.14 -1.47
C SER A 30 -24.39 26.13 -1.01
N SER A 31 -24.11 26.07 0.29
CA SER A 31 -23.23 25.05 0.90
C SER A 31 -23.70 23.62 0.63
N ARG A 32 -25.02 23.37 0.66
CA ARG A 32 -25.58 22.06 0.31
C ARG A 32 -25.41 21.74 -1.18
N GLN A 33 -25.61 22.71 -2.07
CA GLN A 33 -25.41 22.53 -3.51
C GLN A 33 -23.95 22.27 -3.86
N GLU A 34 -23.01 22.99 -3.25
CA GLU A 34 -21.57 22.79 -3.42
C GLU A 34 -21.14 21.40 -2.97
N ARG A 35 -21.60 20.92 -1.81
CA ARG A 35 -21.31 19.55 -1.35
C ARG A 35 -21.82 18.50 -2.33
N VAL A 36 -23.02 18.69 -2.89
CA VAL A 36 -23.56 17.77 -3.91
C VAL A 36 -22.73 17.82 -5.20
N ALA A 37 -22.28 18.99 -5.63
CA ALA A 37 -21.40 19.15 -6.78
C ALA A 37 -20.04 18.47 -6.55
N GLN A 38 -19.45 18.64 -5.36
CA GLN A 38 -18.21 17.97 -4.95
C GLN A 38 -18.38 16.45 -4.97
N LEU A 39 -19.45 15.90 -4.39
CA LEU A 39 -19.72 14.46 -4.42
C LEU A 39 -19.88 13.93 -5.85
N LYS A 40 -20.52 14.70 -6.74
CA LYS A 40 -20.62 14.34 -8.16
C LYS A 40 -19.24 14.35 -8.84
N SER A 41 -18.40 15.34 -8.55
CA SER A 41 -17.05 15.42 -9.11
C SER A 41 -16.16 14.25 -8.66
N ILE A 42 -16.24 13.87 -7.38
CA ILE A 42 -15.50 12.72 -6.82
C ILE A 42 -15.95 11.43 -7.51
N ARG A 43 -17.26 11.23 -7.68
CA ARG A 43 -17.78 10.05 -8.38
C ARG A 43 -17.31 9.97 -9.83
N LYS A 44 -17.25 11.10 -10.55
CA LYS A 44 -16.73 11.15 -11.92
C LYS A 44 -15.24 10.80 -11.94
N ALA A 45 -14.44 11.39 -11.07
CA ALA A 45 -13.01 11.09 -10.96
C ALA A 45 -12.75 9.61 -10.62
N ASP A 46 -13.57 9.00 -9.77
CA ASP A 46 -13.48 7.57 -9.46
C ASP A 46 -13.86 6.67 -10.65
N GLN A 47 -14.83 7.09 -11.48
CA GLN A 47 -15.19 6.39 -12.70
C GLN A 47 -14.06 6.46 -13.73
N GLU A 48 -13.50 7.65 -13.97
CA GLU A 48 -12.38 7.86 -14.88
C GLU A 48 -11.16 7.02 -14.48
N LYS A 49 -10.78 7.02 -13.19
CA LYS A 49 -9.69 6.17 -12.69
C LYS A 49 -9.92 4.68 -12.93
N LYS A 50 -11.16 4.21 -12.75
CA LYS A 50 -11.52 2.80 -13.03
C LYS A 50 -11.42 2.47 -14.52
N GLU A 51 -11.80 3.40 -15.38
CA GLU A 51 -11.68 3.23 -16.83
C GLU A 51 -10.23 3.21 -17.30
N GLU A 52 -9.40 4.13 -16.79
CA GLU A 52 -7.96 4.16 -17.04
C GLU A 52 -7.28 2.86 -16.59
N GLU A 53 -7.63 2.32 -15.43
CA GLU A 53 -7.06 1.06 -14.94
C GLU A 53 -7.48 -0.12 -15.83
N LYS A 54 -8.74 -0.17 -16.25
CA LYS A 54 -9.24 -1.18 -17.20
C LYS A 54 -8.52 -1.08 -18.53
N GLU A 55 -8.32 0.11 -19.06
CA GLU A 55 -7.62 0.33 -20.31
C GLU A 55 -6.15 -0.07 -20.20
N ARG A 56 -5.46 0.30 -19.12
CA ARG A 56 -4.09 -0.14 -18.83
C ARG A 56 -3.98 -1.65 -18.73
N ARG A 57 -4.99 -2.34 -18.21
CA ARG A 57 -5.03 -3.81 -18.18
C ARG A 57 -5.20 -4.39 -19.59
N ARG A 58 -6.10 -3.83 -20.39
CA ARG A 58 -6.32 -4.24 -21.80
C ARG A 58 -5.04 -4.08 -22.62
N ARG A 59 -4.39 -2.91 -22.57
CA ARG A 59 -3.13 -2.63 -23.28
C ARG A 59 -2.01 -3.61 -22.89
N ARG A 60 -1.89 -3.97 -21.62
CA ARG A 60 -0.91 -4.98 -21.16
C ARG A 60 -1.21 -6.37 -21.70
N ASN A 61 -2.47 -6.78 -21.69
CA ASN A 61 -2.89 -8.08 -22.20
C ASN A 61 -2.67 -8.18 -23.72
N GLU A 62 -3.00 -7.12 -24.45
CA GLU A 62 -2.78 -7.02 -25.90
C GLU A 62 -1.29 -7.10 -26.25
N MET A 63 -0.44 -6.34 -25.54
CA MET A 63 1.02 -6.45 -25.67
C MET A 63 1.54 -7.86 -25.43
N PHE A 64 1.04 -8.54 -24.40
CA PHE A 64 1.43 -9.93 -24.11
C PHE A 64 0.96 -10.90 -25.21
N HIS A 65 -0.25 -10.70 -25.74
CA HIS A 65 -0.79 -11.49 -26.85
C HIS A 65 0.08 -11.34 -28.10
N MET A 66 0.40 -10.10 -28.47
CA MET A 66 1.27 -9.78 -29.60
C MET A 66 2.67 -10.39 -29.44
N GLN A 67 3.25 -10.35 -28.24
CA GLN A 67 4.54 -10.99 -27.97
C GLN A 67 4.48 -12.51 -28.13
N LYS A 68 3.40 -13.13 -27.65
CA LYS A 68 3.18 -14.58 -27.77
C LYS A 68 3.04 -14.99 -29.24
N GLU A 69 2.25 -14.26 -30.03
CA GLU A 69 2.08 -14.51 -31.45
C GLU A 69 3.39 -14.35 -32.23
N ARG A 70 4.13 -13.26 -31.99
CA ARG A 70 5.45 -13.04 -32.62
C ARG A 70 6.41 -14.19 -32.31
N LYS A 71 6.45 -14.64 -31.05
CA LYS A 71 7.27 -15.78 -30.65
C LYS A 71 6.82 -17.07 -31.33
N LEU A 72 5.51 -17.28 -31.46
CA LEU A 72 4.96 -18.47 -32.13
C LEU A 72 5.32 -18.48 -33.63
N GLN A 73 5.25 -17.32 -34.29
CA GLN A 73 5.67 -17.14 -35.68
C GLN A 73 7.18 -17.30 -35.87
N GLU A 74 8.00 -16.81 -34.93
CA GLU A 74 9.46 -17.02 -34.97
C GLU A 74 9.80 -18.51 -34.81
N LEU A 75 9.13 -19.19 -33.89
CA LEU A 75 9.28 -20.63 -33.70
C LEU A 75 8.79 -21.41 -34.90
N SER A 76 7.68 -21.02 -35.54
CA SER A 76 7.20 -21.71 -36.74
C SER A 76 8.17 -21.56 -37.91
N LYS A 77 8.82 -20.39 -38.06
CA LYS A 77 9.88 -20.18 -39.06
C LYS A 77 11.14 -21.00 -38.78
N ARG A 78 11.48 -21.21 -37.50
CA ARG A 78 12.63 -22.03 -37.07
C ARG A 78 12.33 -23.51 -36.96
N ARG A 79 11.05 -23.91 -36.99
CA ARG A 79 10.65 -25.31 -36.85
C ARG A 79 11.10 -26.07 -38.10
N LEU A 80 11.73 -27.22 -37.88
CA LEU A 80 12.00 -28.17 -38.95
C LEU A 80 10.66 -28.64 -39.55
N PRO A 81 10.61 -28.97 -40.86
CA PRO A 81 9.42 -29.54 -41.49
C PRO A 81 8.88 -30.70 -40.66
N GLN A 82 7.55 -30.75 -40.52
CA GLN A 82 6.87 -31.74 -39.67
C GLN A 82 7.25 -33.18 -40.06
N ASP A 83 7.43 -33.43 -41.36
CA ASP A 83 7.85 -34.71 -41.94
C ASP A 83 9.22 -35.19 -41.42
N VAL A 84 10.15 -34.26 -41.13
CA VAL A 84 11.47 -34.59 -40.57
C VAL A 84 11.38 -34.95 -39.09
N LEU A 85 10.42 -34.36 -38.36
CA LEU A 85 10.17 -34.67 -36.95
C LEU A 85 9.44 -36.00 -36.77
N GLU A 86 8.53 -36.34 -37.68
CA GLU A 86 7.76 -37.60 -37.65
C GLU A 86 8.59 -38.81 -38.11
N GLY A 87 9.63 -38.59 -38.92
CA GLY A 87 10.58 -39.63 -39.32
C GLY A 87 11.58 -40.07 -38.25
N ILE A 88 11.64 -39.39 -37.09
CA ILE A 88 12.53 -39.78 -35.98
C ILE A 88 11.82 -40.83 -35.12
N PRO A 89 12.32 -42.08 -35.03
CA PRO A 89 11.68 -43.11 -34.23
C PRO A 89 11.66 -42.70 -32.76
N ALA A 90 10.51 -42.82 -32.11
CA ALA A 90 10.21 -42.42 -30.72
C ALA A 90 11.08 -43.09 -29.62
N LYS A 91 12.16 -43.79 -29.97
CA LYS A 91 13.06 -44.47 -29.01
C LYS A 91 13.99 -43.50 -28.26
N SER A 92 14.05 -42.22 -28.63
CA SER A 92 14.80 -41.18 -27.90
C SER A 92 13.94 -40.32 -26.96
N SER A 93 12.62 -40.50 -26.92
CA SER A 93 11.68 -39.64 -26.19
C SER A 93 11.39 -40.10 -24.75
N LYS A 94 12.43 -40.30 -23.92
CA LYS A 94 12.24 -40.43 -22.45
C LYS A 94 11.77 -39.13 -21.77
N ILE A 95 11.65 -38.03 -22.51
CA ILE A 95 11.34 -36.69 -21.98
C ILE A 95 9.84 -36.36 -22.12
N THR A 96 9.12 -36.90 -23.11
CA THR A 96 7.71 -36.53 -23.37
C THR A 96 6.71 -37.29 -22.48
N ALA A 97 7.04 -38.51 -22.04
CA ALA A 97 6.16 -39.30 -21.16
C ALA A 97 5.92 -38.67 -19.78
N LYS A 98 6.77 -37.72 -19.34
CA LYS A 98 6.63 -37.03 -18.05
C LYS A 98 5.81 -35.72 -18.14
N ALA A 99 5.43 -35.29 -19.35
CA ALA A 99 4.68 -34.06 -19.60
C ALA A 99 3.16 -34.30 -19.72
N GLU A 100 2.76 -35.46 -20.23
CA GLU A 100 1.34 -35.80 -20.39
C GLU A 100 0.67 -36.19 -19.06
N GLU A 101 1.39 -36.85 -18.15
CA GLU A 101 0.86 -37.23 -16.83
C GLU A 101 0.55 -36.04 -15.90
N LYS A 102 1.12 -34.85 -16.16
CA LYS A 102 0.86 -33.63 -15.40
C LYS A 102 -0.28 -32.77 -15.95
N SER A 103 -0.78 -33.10 -17.14
CA SER A 103 -1.80 -32.28 -17.81
C SER A 103 -3.22 -32.77 -17.55
N GLN A 104 -3.41 -34.00 -17.02
CA GLN A 104 -4.73 -34.58 -16.74
C GLN A 104 -5.24 -34.43 -15.30
N SER A 105 -4.45 -33.90 -14.36
CA SER A 105 -4.86 -33.80 -12.93
C SER A 105 -5.25 -32.38 -12.47
N ASN A 106 -5.45 -31.43 -13.40
CA ASN A 106 -5.62 -30.02 -13.04
C ASN A 106 -6.91 -29.34 -13.56
N GLU A 107 -7.89 -30.11 -14.07
CA GLU A 107 -9.13 -29.56 -14.65
C GLU A 107 -10.39 -29.63 -13.76
N GLU A 108 -10.35 -30.24 -12.56
CA GLU A 108 -11.56 -30.40 -11.73
C GLU A 108 -11.48 -29.74 -10.33
N ASN A 109 -11.03 -28.49 -10.23
CA ASN A 109 -11.25 -27.70 -9.01
C ASN A 109 -11.46 -26.21 -9.32
N ASN A 110 -12.47 -25.93 -10.14
CA ASN A 110 -13.12 -24.62 -10.21
C ASN A 110 -14.56 -24.76 -9.71
N SER A 111 -14.74 -24.74 -8.39
CA SER A 111 -16.03 -24.42 -7.80
C SER A 111 -15.83 -23.64 -6.49
N ASP A 112 -16.50 -22.50 -6.45
CA ASP A 112 -16.97 -21.77 -5.28
C ASP A 112 -16.00 -21.48 -4.13
N VAL A 113 -15.51 -20.24 -4.12
CA VAL A 113 -15.05 -19.57 -2.90
C VAL A 113 -16.22 -18.71 -2.39
N PRO A 114 -16.91 -19.08 -1.30
CA PRO A 114 -17.74 -18.13 -0.58
C PRO A 114 -16.84 -17.18 0.22
N GLU A 115 -17.06 -15.88 0.04
CA GLU A 115 -16.64 -14.85 0.98
C GLU A 115 -17.39 -15.04 2.31
N GLU A 116 -16.69 -15.46 3.37
CA GLU A 116 -17.10 -15.11 4.73
C GLU A 116 -15.89 -14.86 5.64
N ALA A 117 -16.08 -13.85 6.48
CA ALA A 117 -15.14 -13.27 7.42
C ALA A 117 -14.72 -14.21 8.56
N LYS A 118 -13.51 -13.97 9.10
CA LYS A 118 -13.28 -13.68 10.53
C LYS A 118 -11.80 -13.55 10.83
N ASP A 119 -11.43 -12.35 11.26
CA ASP A 119 -10.23 -12.08 12.04
C ASP A 119 -10.19 -12.98 13.27
N LYS A 120 -9.11 -13.72 13.43
CA LYS A 120 -8.67 -14.24 14.74
C LYS A 120 -7.17 -14.08 14.84
N GLU A 121 -6.79 -13.16 15.73
CA GLU A 121 -5.45 -12.95 16.25
C GLU A 121 -4.90 -14.27 16.80
N ALA A 122 -3.75 -14.72 16.28
CA ALA A 122 -2.97 -15.79 16.88
C ALA A 122 -1.81 -15.15 17.64
N GLY A 123 -1.95 -15.06 18.96
CA GLY A 123 -0.90 -14.66 19.89
C GLY A 123 0.29 -15.61 19.78
N VAL A 124 1.46 -15.04 19.52
CA VAL A 124 2.74 -15.76 19.55
C VAL A 124 3.17 -15.86 21.00
N LYS A 125 3.11 -17.07 21.57
CA LYS A 125 3.87 -17.43 22.77
C LYS A 125 5.34 -17.50 22.37
N SER A 126 6.15 -16.58 22.88
CA SER A 126 7.62 -16.75 22.91
C SER A 126 7.96 -17.34 24.27
N ASP A 127 8.55 -18.53 24.17
CA ASP A 127 9.34 -19.17 25.19
C ASP A 127 10.77 -18.61 25.11
N GLU A 128 11.55 -18.86 26.15
CA GLU A 128 13.01 -18.68 26.29
C GLU A 128 13.54 -17.47 27.08
N SER A 129 14.04 -17.86 28.26
CA SER A 129 15.44 -17.70 28.68
C SER A 129 15.66 -16.72 29.84
N ALA A 130 15.76 -17.32 31.02
CA ALA A 130 16.50 -16.78 32.15
C ALA A 130 17.96 -16.52 31.73
N GLY A 131 18.45 -15.34 32.09
CA GLY A 131 19.85 -14.93 32.00
C GLY A 131 20.06 -13.87 33.07
N GLU A 132 20.78 -14.26 34.12
CA GLU A 132 21.27 -13.47 35.25
C GLU A 132 22.12 -12.30 34.72
N ASP A 133 21.80 -11.07 35.13
CA ASP A 133 22.52 -10.30 36.17
C ASP A 133 24.04 -10.21 35.94
N GLU A 134 24.51 -9.01 35.60
CA GLU A 134 25.59 -8.31 36.33
C GLU A 134 26.04 -7.03 35.59
N GLY A 135 26.04 -5.91 36.34
CA GLY A 135 27.06 -4.87 36.25
C GLY A 135 27.03 -3.90 35.06
N PHE A 136 26.29 -2.79 35.20
CA PHE A 136 26.71 -1.55 34.53
C PHE A 136 26.63 -0.38 35.51
N ASP A 137 27.81 0.03 35.97
CA ASP A 137 28.01 1.15 36.87
C ASP A 137 27.52 2.48 36.28
N GLU A 138 26.93 3.22 37.19
CA GLU A 138 26.13 4.43 37.07
C GLU A 138 27.03 5.64 36.73
N ALA A 139 26.91 6.19 35.52
CA ALA A 139 27.19 7.60 35.29
C ALA A 139 25.95 8.39 35.75
N PRO A 140 26.08 9.49 36.52
CA PRO A 140 24.92 10.27 36.95
C PRO A 140 24.30 10.96 35.75
N SER A 141 23.38 10.28 35.06
CA SER A 141 22.49 10.90 34.09
C SER A 141 21.63 11.90 34.84
N ASP A 142 21.63 13.15 34.37
CA ASP A 142 20.83 14.28 34.84
C ASP A 142 19.47 13.83 35.42
N PHE A 143 19.41 13.79 36.74
CA PHE A 143 18.22 13.37 37.47
C PHE A 143 17.15 14.46 37.32
N ILE A 144 16.10 14.17 36.55
CA ILE A 144 14.92 15.03 36.44
C ILE A 144 13.93 14.59 37.52
N PRO A 145 13.69 15.39 38.57
CA PRO A 145 12.75 15.02 39.63
C PRO A 145 11.31 14.98 39.08
N LEU A 146 10.65 13.83 39.23
CA LEU A 146 9.32 13.52 38.66
C LEU A 146 8.13 14.28 39.31
N GLY A 147 8.39 15.30 40.12
CA GLY A 147 7.39 15.96 40.96
C GLY A 147 6.66 17.14 40.32
N SER A 148 7.19 17.77 39.27
CA SER A 148 6.69 19.08 38.78
C SER A 148 6.41 19.17 37.29
N THR A 149 6.50 18.06 36.55
CA THR A 149 6.27 18.05 35.10
C THR A 149 5.27 16.95 34.73
N ASN A 150 4.33 17.25 33.83
CA ASN A 150 3.38 16.29 33.23
C ASN A 150 4.07 15.27 32.29
N LEU A 151 5.25 14.79 32.65
CA LEU A 151 6.03 13.85 31.86
C LEU A 151 5.67 12.44 32.31
N ALA A 152 4.97 11.71 31.45
CA ALA A 152 4.74 10.28 31.64
C ALA A 152 6.03 9.52 31.29
N VAL A 153 6.68 8.92 32.28
CA VAL A 153 7.84 8.05 32.06
C VAL A 153 7.36 6.75 31.43
N VAL A 154 7.67 6.55 30.16
CA VAL A 154 7.35 5.33 29.42
C VAL A 154 8.56 4.39 29.52
N THR A 155 8.40 3.28 30.23
CA THR A 155 9.42 2.22 30.26
C THR A 155 9.60 1.57 28.88
N GLU A 156 10.78 1.02 28.56
CA GLU A 156 11.04 0.35 27.27
C GLU A 156 10.01 -0.75 26.95
N ASN A 157 9.55 -1.46 27.99
CA ASN A 157 8.52 -2.49 27.91
C ASN A 157 7.13 -1.94 27.55
N GLN A 158 6.86 -0.67 27.79
CA GLN A 158 5.62 -0.01 27.40
C GLN A 158 5.71 0.49 25.96
N VAL A 159 6.87 1.01 25.52
CA VAL A 159 7.10 1.42 24.12
C VAL A 159 6.91 0.24 23.16
N SER A 160 7.42 -0.94 23.51
CA SER A 160 7.28 -2.16 22.67
C SER A 160 5.85 -2.69 22.60
N LYS A 161 5.01 -2.41 23.61
CA LYS A 161 3.59 -2.78 23.66
C LYS A 161 2.65 -1.72 23.07
N MET A 162 3.14 -0.51 22.79
CA MET A 162 2.33 0.51 22.15
C MET A 162 1.91 0.05 20.76
N ARG A 163 0.59 0.04 20.53
CA ARG A 163 0.02 -0.28 19.22
C ARG A 163 0.41 0.83 18.25
N VAL A 164 1.36 0.53 17.38
CA VAL A 164 1.78 1.42 16.30
C VAL A 164 0.58 1.78 15.42
N ASN A 165 0.39 3.08 15.18
CA ASN A 165 -0.69 3.60 14.32
C ASN A 165 -0.53 3.06 12.88
N SER A 166 -1.62 2.91 12.14
CA SER A 166 -1.61 2.43 10.74
C SER A 166 -0.69 3.27 9.84
N VAL A 167 -0.66 4.59 10.05
CA VAL A 167 0.22 5.53 9.35
C VAL A 167 1.70 5.22 9.64
N GLN A 168 2.05 5.00 10.90
CA GLN A 168 3.41 4.63 11.30
C GLN A 168 3.80 3.25 10.77
N LYS A 169 2.87 2.28 10.76
CA LYS A 169 3.11 0.96 10.13
C LYS A 169 3.41 1.10 8.64
N ALA A 170 2.68 1.96 7.94
CA ALA A 170 2.91 2.20 6.51
C ALA A 170 4.27 2.88 6.25
N LEU A 171 4.66 3.83 7.10
CA LEU A 171 5.99 4.47 7.04
C LEU A 171 7.11 3.45 7.29
N ASN A 172 7.02 2.69 8.38
CA ASN A 172 8.00 1.65 8.70
C ASN A 172 8.09 0.60 7.59
N PHE A 173 6.95 0.24 6.98
CA PHE A 173 6.91 -0.65 5.82
C PHE A 173 7.62 -0.04 4.61
N ARG A 174 7.36 1.24 4.31
CA ARG A 174 8.04 1.95 3.21
C ARG A 174 9.56 1.98 3.43
N GLU A 175 9.98 2.34 4.63
CA GLU A 175 11.40 2.46 4.99
C GLU A 175 12.12 1.11 4.95
N SER A 176 11.51 0.08 5.54
CA SER A 176 12.07 -1.28 5.53
C SER A 176 12.18 -1.87 4.12
N ARG A 177 11.25 -1.53 3.21
CA ARG A 177 11.27 -2.01 1.83
C ARG A 177 12.23 -1.23 0.94
N LEU A 178 12.34 0.07 1.14
CA LEU A 178 13.09 0.96 0.26
C LEU A 178 14.56 1.09 0.65
N TYR A 179 14.86 1.17 1.94
CA TYR A 179 16.22 1.46 2.42
C TYR A 179 16.91 0.24 3.03
N ASN A 180 16.16 -0.74 3.51
CA ASN A 180 16.69 -1.90 4.22
C ASN A 180 16.62 -3.20 3.39
N HIS A 181 17.25 -3.20 2.21
CA HIS A 181 17.26 -4.35 1.31
C HIS A 181 17.86 -5.63 1.92
N LYS A 182 18.74 -5.52 2.93
CA LYS A 182 19.30 -6.65 3.68
C LYS A 182 18.27 -7.34 4.57
N LEU A 183 17.27 -6.61 5.07
CA LEU A 183 16.20 -7.12 5.92
C LEU A 183 15.05 -7.76 5.13
N ILE A 184 15.08 -7.74 3.79
CA ILE A 184 14.09 -8.42 2.97
C ILE A 184 14.57 -9.86 2.74
N PRO A 185 14.02 -10.87 3.45
CA PRO A 185 14.47 -12.24 3.28
C PRO A 185 14.13 -12.74 1.87
N ARG A 186 15.16 -13.11 1.11
CA ARG A 186 14.98 -13.82 -0.16
C ARG A 186 14.57 -15.25 0.14
N GLN A 187 13.31 -15.58 -0.10
CA GLN A 187 12.79 -16.93 0.10
C GLN A 187 12.82 -17.71 -1.20
N THR A 188 13.30 -18.95 -1.15
CA THR A 188 13.22 -19.86 -2.29
C THR A 188 11.78 -20.32 -2.53
N THR A 189 11.47 -20.78 -3.74
CA THR A 189 10.15 -21.31 -4.09
C THR A 189 9.76 -22.50 -3.20
N GLN A 190 10.73 -23.32 -2.82
CA GLN A 190 10.54 -24.45 -1.90
C GLN A 190 10.16 -23.98 -0.49
N GLN A 191 10.86 -22.99 0.07
CA GLN A 191 10.53 -22.40 1.37
C GLN A 191 9.12 -21.79 1.38
N ARG A 192 8.74 -21.11 0.30
CA ARG A 192 7.39 -20.55 0.14
C ARG A 192 6.31 -21.64 0.16
N ARG A 193 6.53 -22.75 -0.55
CA ARG A 193 5.61 -23.90 -0.56
C ARG A 193 5.52 -24.57 0.80
N ALA A 194 6.65 -24.80 1.47
CA ALA A 194 6.70 -25.40 2.80
C ALA A 194 5.95 -24.55 3.84
N ARG A 195 6.14 -23.23 3.82
CA ARG A 195 5.41 -22.31 4.71
C ARG A 195 3.90 -22.31 4.44
N ALA A 196 3.49 -22.36 3.17
CA ALA A 196 2.08 -22.45 2.80
C ALA A 196 1.45 -23.77 3.27
N ALA A 197 2.16 -24.89 3.13
CA ALA A 197 1.73 -26.19 3.63
C ALA A 197 1.59 -26.19 5.16
N LYS A 198 2.57 -25.64 5.90
CA LYS A 198 2.50 -25.51 7.37
C LYS A 198 1.31 -24.66 7.82
N LYS A 199 1.04 -23.54 7.14
CA LYS A 199 -0.15 -22.70 7.43
C LYS A 199 -1.46 -23.44 7.18
N ARG A 200 -1.52 -24.27 6.14
CA ARG A 200 -2.71 -25.09 5.84
C ARG A 200 -2.93 -26.17 6.89
N ALA A 201 -1.85 -26.77 7.40
CA ALA A 201 -1.91 -27.78 8.46
C ALA A 201 -2.40 -27.17 9.79
N ASN A 202 -1.88 -26.02 10.20
CA ASN A 202 -2.28 -25.35 11.45
C ASN A 202 -3.69 -24.73 11.43
N ARG A 203 -4.36 -24.74 10.27
CA ARG A 203 -5.75 -24.25 10.11
C ARG A 203 -6.79 -25.36 10.24
N ARG A 204 -6.37 -26.63 10.27
CA ARG A 204 -7.22 -27.78 10.59
C ARG A 204 -7.18 -28.01 12.10
#